data_AF-A0A0W8E2Z8-F1
#
_entry.id   AF-A0A0W8E2Z8-F1
#
_cell.length_a   1.000
_cell.length_b   1.000
_cell.length_c   1.000
_cell.angle_alpha   90.00
_cell.angle_beta   90.00
_cell.angle_gamma   90.00
#
_symmetry.space_group_name_H-M   'P 1'
#
loop_
_entity.id
_entity.type
_entity.pdbx_description
1 polymer ?
#
loop_
_entity_poly.entity_id
_entity_poly.type
_entity_poly.pdbx_seq_one_letter_code
_entity_poly.pdbx_strand_id
1 'polypeptide(L)' 'MLLVKNYAVFYIVRAQEEVVEIHRVIYARMDLTKLIK' A
#
# COMPACT_ATOMS: atom_id res chain seq x y z
N MET A 1 -1.32 3.08 -3.93
CA MET A 1 -0.33 2.61 -2.94
C MET A 1 -0.82 3.07 -1.58
N LEU A 2 -1.06 2.13 -0.66
CA LEU A 2 -1.49 2.42 0.71
C LEU A 2 -0.28 2.35 1.63
N LEU A 3 -0.06 3.39 2.44
CA LEU A 3 0.97 3.39 3.46
C LEU A 3 0.34 2.95 4.79
N VAL A 4 0.87 1.88 5.38
CA VAL A 4 0.43 1.38 6.69
C VAL A 4 1.65 1.29 7.58
N LYS A 5 1.75 2.18 8.57
CA LYS A 5 2.95 2.33 9.41
C LYS A 5 4.20 2.54 8.52
N ASN A 6 5.21 1.68 8.69
CA ASN A 6 6.45 1.68 7.92
C ASN A 6 6.39 0.71 6.73
N TYR A 7 5.22 0.43 6.18
CA TYR A 7 5.06 -0.45 5.02
C TYR A 7 4.32 0.26 3.89
N ALA A 8 4.78 0.01 2.67
CA ALA A 8 4.09 0.38 1.44
C ALA A 8 3.37 -0.85 0.87
N VAL A 9 2.05 -0.75 0.76
CA VAL A 9 1.18 -1.79 0.20
C VAL A 9 0.76 -1.37 -1.21
N PHE A 10 1.10 -2.22 -2.17
CA PHE A 10 0.69 -2.08 -3.56
C PHE A 10 -0.43 -3.07 -3.83
N TYR A 11 -1.58 -2.54 -4.21
CA TYR A 11 -2.79 -3.31 -4.40
C TYR A 11 -3.59 -2.80 -5.60
N ILE A 12 -4.47 -3.65 -6.11
CA ILE A 12 -5.47 -3.33 -7.12
C ILE A 12 -6.84 -3.62 -6.51
N VAL A 13 -7.82 -2.75 -6.78
CA VAL A 13 -9.21 -2.95 -6.38
C VAL A 13 -9.97 -3.49 -7.58
N ARG A 14 -10.57 -4.68 -7.45
CA ARG A 14 -11.49 -5.24 -8.43
C ARG A 14 -12.92 -4.98 -7.97
N ALA A 15 -13.47 -3.84 -8.41
CA ALA A 15 -14.80 -3.40 -7.99
C ALA A 15 -15.93 -4.38 -8.36
N GLN A 16 -15.79 -5.12 -9.46
CA GLN A 16 -16.82 -6.07 -9.94
C GLN A 16 -16.92 -7.32 -9.07
N GLU A 17 -15.80 -7.74 -8.49
CA GLU A 17 -15.69 -8.94 -7.65
C GLU A 17 -15.68 -8.59 -6.16
N GLU A 18 -15.74 -7.30 -5.83
CA GLU A 18 -15.64 -6.74 -4.47
C GLU A 18 -14.39 -7.20 -3.70
N VAL A 19 -13.31 -7.52 -4.42
CA VAL A 19 -12.04 -7.99 -3.84
C VAL A 19 -10.91 -6.99 -4.03
N VAL A 20 -9.96 -7.03 -3.09
CA VAL A 20 -8.72 -6.26 -3.14
C VAL A 20 -7.54 -7.23 -3.26
N GLU A 21 -6.80 -7.10 -4.36
CA GLU A 21 -5.61 -7.91 -4.61
C GLU A 21 -4.36 -7.18 -4.16
N ILE A 22 -3.60 -7.76 -3.24
CA ILE A 22 -2.32 -7.22 -2.80
C ILE A 22 -1.20 -7.86 -3.62
N HIS A 23 -0.46 -7.04 -4.36
CA HIS A 23 0.68 -7.51 -5.16
C HIS A 23 1.98 -7.53 -4.37
N ARG A 24 2.22 -6.48 -3.58
CA ARG A 24 3.47 -6.33 -2.83
C ARG A 24 3.23 -5.60 -1.51
N VAL A 25 3.91 -6.08 -0.48
CA VAL A 25 4.06 -5.40 0.80
C VAL A 25 5.55 -5.19 1.02
N ILE A 26 5.98 -3.94 0.99
CA ILE A 26 7.41 -3.59 1.07
C ILE A 26 7.63 -2.85 2.38
N TYR A 27 8.60 -3.33 3.17
CA TYR A 27 9.04 -2.58 4.35
C TYR A 27 9.78 -1.32 3.91
N ALA A 28 9.34 -0.20 4.42
CA ALA A 28 9.99 1.08 4.25
C ALA A 28 10.81 1.40 5.50
N ARG A 29 12.13 1.47 5.32
CA ARG A 29 13.08 1.77 6.42
C ARG A 29 12.86 3.15 7.04
N MET A 30 12.25 4.07 6.30
CA MET A 30 11.87 5.41 6.77
C MET A 30 10.35 5.56 6.74
N ASP A 31 9.85 6.47 7.58
CA ASP A 31 8.44 6.83 7.61
C ASP A 31 8.04 7.53 6.30
N LEU A 32 7.46 6.76 5.38
CA LEU A 32 7.02 7.24 4.06
C LEU A 32 5.86 8.23 4.14
N THR A 33 5.11 8.26 5.26
CA THR A 33 4.01 9.22 5.41
C THR A 33 4.52 10.66 5.43
N LYS A 34 5.79 10.88 5.80
CA LYS A 34 6.45 12.20 5.80
C LYS A 34 6.95 12.64 4.42
N LEU A 35 7.02 11.73 3.45
CA LEU A 35 7.57 12.01 2.12
C LEU A 35 6.51 12.56 1.15
N ILE A 36 5.24 12.22 1.36
CA ILE A 36 4.12 12.71 0.55
C ILE A 36 3.56 13.95 1.26
N LYS A 37 3.91 15.14 0.76
CA LYS A 37 3.39 16.43 1.19
C LYS A 37 2.65 17.10 0.04
#